data_AF-A0A7F8KFB5-F1
#
_entry.id   AF-A0A7F8KFB5-F1
#
_cell.length_a   1.000
_cell.length_b   1.000
_cell.length_c   1.000
_cell.angle_alpha   90.00
_cell.angle_beta   90.00
_cell.angle_gamma   90.00
#
_symmetry.space_group_name_H-M   'P 1'
#
loop_
_entity.id
_entity.type
_entity.pdbx_description
1 polymer ?
#
loop_
_entity_poly.entity_id
_entity_poly.type
_entity_poly.pdbx_seq_one_letter_code
_entity_poly.pdbx_strand_id
1 'polypeptide(L)'
;MKACVPLIVAVLGGLAWAGQMESCASRCNEKFDRDAACQCDRRCPRHGDCCEDYERLCTADEDLKEPEPFLELEEETEGAPASDLYLAPNSCRGRCLEAFDKHHLCHCNARCPKFGNCCEDFESLCRHEGFSHISEAITKGEPQSISEKIYRADTNKAQKEDIVLNSQKCISPSEARDQVDRCPEPLFTYVNEKLFSKPTYAAFINLLDNYQRAAGRGEHFTAQQLAEQDTFLSEVMKTAVMKELYGFLHQQSRYSTKQEFVNDLKNMWFGLYSRGKEEGHTGGFEHVFSGEVKKGKVTGFHNWIHFYMQEKEGLVDYYSHICDGPEEWPREIQGYPNGCYGTKLCKL
;
A
#
# COMPACT_ATOMS: atom_id res chain seq x y z
N MET A 1 -35.59 3.10 48.71
CA MET A 1 -34.68 2.38 49.63
C MET A 1 -34.56 0.93 49.16
N LYS A 2 -33.50 0.61 48.41
CA LYS A 2 -33.09 -0.77 48.09
C LYS A 2 -31.61 -0.85 48.41
N ALA A 3 -31.27 -1.72 49.34
CA ALA A 3 -29.95 -1.86 49.92
C ALA A 3 -29.15 -2.98 49.23
N CYS A 4 -27.88 -2.64 48.99
CA CYS A 4 -26.63 -3.41 48.95
C CYS A 4 -26.62 -4.90 48.58
N VAL A 5 -25.79 -5.22 47.58
CA VAL A 5 -24.93 -6.42 47.56
C VAL A 5 -23.50 -5.96 47.20
N PRO A 6 -22.45 -6.33 47.94
CA PRO A 6 -21.08 -5.84 47.74
C PRO A 6 -20.24 -6.73 46.81
N LEU A 7 -19.27 -6.10 46.15
CA LEU A 7 -18.08 -6.69 45.52
C LEU A 7 -17.13 -7.28 46.58
N ILE A 8 -16.41 -8.38 46.26
CA ILE A 8 -14.95 -8.60 46.47
C ILE A 8 -14.51 -10.02 46.00
N VAL A 9 -13.68 -10.03 44.93
CA VAL A 9 -12.38 -10.70 44.68
C VAL A 9 -12.16 -12.24 44.88
N ALA A 10 -11.93 -12.90 43.73
CA ALA A 10 -10.88 -13.85 43.29
C ALA A 10 -10.21 -14.92 44.21
N VAL A 11 -9.93 -16.09 43.59
CA VAL A 11 -8.69 -16.95 43.59
C VAL A 11 -9.13 -18.40 43.26
N LEU A 12 -9.01 -18.86 42.01
CA LEU A 12 -7.89 -19.59 41.36
C LEU A 12 -7.58 -21.00 41.89
N GLY A 13 -7.56 -21.95 40.93
CA GLY A 13 -7.06 -23.32 41.00
C GLY A 13 -7.80 -24.13 39.93
N GLY A 14 -7.31 -24.37 38.72
CA GLY A 14 -5.94 -24.59 38.31
C GLY A 14 -5.85 -26.02 37.74
N LEU A 15 -6.33 -26.21 36.51
CA LEU A 15 -5.96 -27.34 35.67
C LEU A 15 -5.79 -26.82 34.25
N ALA A 16 -4.55 -26.43 33.94
CA ALA A 16 -4.09 -26.31 32.58
C ALA A 16 -4.11 -27.72 31.96
N TRP A 17 -5.02 -27.95 31.01
CA TRP A 17 -4.74 -28.91 29.95
C TRP A 17 -3.83 -28.19 28.95
N ALA A 18 -2.53 -28.25 29.23
CA ALA A 18 -1.54 -28.16 28.16
C ALA A 18 -1.72 -29.44 27.33
N GLY A 19 -2.54 -29.37 26.28
CA GLY A 19 -2.64 -30.46 25.32
C GLY A 19 -1.27 -30.62 24.67
N GLN A 20 -0.60 -31.75 24.93
CA GLN A 20 0.54 -32.16 24.10
C GLN A 20 0.01 -32.35 22.68
N MET A 21 0.37 -31.43 21.78
CA MET A 21 0.06 -31.55 20.36
C MET A 21 1.09 -32.49 19.74
N GLU A 22 0.76 -33.78 19.70
CA GLU A 22 1.63 -34.86 19.22
C GLU A 22 1.48 -35.16 17.71
N SER A 23 0.84 -34.26 16.95
CA SER A 23 0.50 -34.47 15.53
C SER A 23 0.81 -33.24 14.66
N CYS A 24 1.15 -33.49 13.39
CA CYS A 24 1.34 -32.50 12.34
C CYS A 24 0.08 -32.12 11.56
N ALA A 25 -1.10 -32.58 11.98
CA ALA A 25 -2.36 -32.12 11.39
C ALA A 25 -2.46 -30.59 11.45
N SER A 26 -2.50 -29.95 10.27
CA SER A 26 -2.51 -28.48 10.10
C SER A 26 -1.27 -27.73 10.61
N ARG A 27 -0.15 -28.43 10.87
CA ARG A 27 1.11 -27.86 11.38
C ARG A 27 2.30 -28.04 10.43
N CYS A 28 2.10 -28.63 9.24
CA CYS A 28 3.17 -28.77 8.26
C CYS A 28 3.80 -27.42 7.89
N ASN A 29 5.14 -27.38 7.90
CA ASN A 29 5.94 -26.18 7.63
C ASN A 29 5.81 -25.06 8.67
N GLU A 30 5.40 -25.37 9.89
CA GLU A 30 5.46 -24.41 10.99
C GLU A 30 6.90 -24.01 11.33
N LYS A 31 7.06 -22.98 12.17
CA LYS A 31 8.37 -22.63 12.72
C LYS A 31 8.64 -23.52 13.93
N PHE A 32 9.92 -23.84 14.15
CA PHE A 32 10.38 -24.57 15.33
C PHE A 32 9.80 -23.96 16.62
N ASP A 33 9.15 -24.79 17.42
CA ASP A 33 8.60 -24.43 18.72
C ASP A 33 9.23 -25.32 19.79
N ARG A 34 10.06 -24.71 20.65
CA ARG A 34 10.78 -25.42 21.71
C ARG A 34 9.85 -26.04 22.76
N ASP A 35 8.63 -25.51 22.88
CA ASP A 35 7.68 -25.94 23.90
C ASP A 35 6.69 -27.00 23.34
N ALA A 36 6.80 -27.34 22.04
CA ALA A 36 6.05 -28.42 21.40
C ALA A 36 6.67 -29.80 21.71
N ALA A 37 5.81 -30.81 21.86
CA ALA A 37 6.23 -32.19 22.10
C ALA A 37 6.99 -32.81 20.90
N CYS A 38 6.68 -32.33 19.70
CA CYS A 38 7.30 -32.71 18.43
C CYS A 38 7.14 -31.57 17.41
N GLN A 39 8.02 -31.55 16.41
CA GLN A 39 8.11 -30.51 15.39
C GLN A 39 7.45 -30.94 14.08
N CYS A 40 6.92 -29.96 13.35
CA CYS A 40 6.38 -30.15 12.00
C CYS A 40 7.02 -29.20 10.98
N ASP A 41 8.19 -28.65 11.31
CA ASP A 41 8.99 -27.83 10.41
C ASP A 41 9.84 -28.70 9.46
N ARG A 42 10.25 -28.14 8.32
CA ARG A 42 11.01 -28.87 7.27
C ARG A 42 12.36 -29.43 7.73
N ARG A 43 12.88 -28.98 8.87
CA ARG A 43 14.19 -29.40 9.41
C ARG A 43 14.05 -30.47 10.48
N CYS A 44 12.84 -30.78 10.95
CA CYS A 44 12.65 -31.82 11.96
C CYS A 44 13.27 -33.18 11.56
N PRO A 45 13.31 -33.62 10.27
CA PRO A 45 13.94 -34.90 9.94
C PRO A 45 15.46 -34.90 10.16
N ARG A 46 16.10 -33.72 10.12
CA ARG A 46 17.53 -33.56 10.42
C ARG A 46 17.81 -33.57 11.92
N HIS A 47 16.83 -33.20 12.73
CA HIS A 47 16.96 -33.08 14.18
C HIS A 47 16.38 -34.28 14.93
N GLY A 48 15.58 -35.12 14.26
CA GLY A 48 15.00 -36.33 14.83
C GLY A 48 13.87 -36.06 15.82
N ASP A 49 13.23 -34.89 15.71
CA ASP A 49 12.20 -34.39 16.62
C ASP A 49 10.83 -34.21 15.94
N CYS A 50 10.63 -34.81 14.75
CA CYS A 50 9.36 -34.77 14.03
C CYS A 50 8.22 -35.46 14.80
N CYS A 51 6.98 -35.00 14.58
CA CYS A 51 5.81 -35.79 15.00
C CYS A 51 5.69 -37.08 14.18
N GLU A 52 5.08 -38.11 14.75
CA GLU A 52 4.99 -39.45 14.17
C GLU A 52 4.30 -39.45 12.79
N ASP A 53 3.36 -38.53 12.57
CA ASP A 53 2.60 -38.38 11.33
C ASP A 53 3.20 -37.39 10.31
N TYR A 54 4.39 -36.84 10.58
CA TYR A 54 5.06 -35.85 9.71
C TYR A 54 5.26 -36.35 8.27
N GLU A 55 5.82 -37.55 8.09
CA GLU A 55 6.05 -38.11 6.74
C GLU A 55 4.72 -38.28 5.99
N ARG A 56 3.70 -38.85 6.65
CA ARG A 56 2.42 -39.10 5.98
C ARG A 56 1.69 -37.80 5.58
N LEU A 57 1.82 -36.74 6.39
CA LEU A 57 1.04 -35.51 6.20
C LEU A 57 1.81 -34.39 5.49
N CYS A 58 3.13 -34.37 5.60
CA CYS A 58 3.96 -33.23 5.18
C CYS A 58 4.97 -33.57 4.09
N THR A 59 5.20 -34.85 3.73
CA THR A 59 6.16 -35.25 2.67
C THR A 59 5.51 -35.86 1.42
N ALA A 60 4.17 -35.89 1.34
CA ALA A 60 3.40 -36.49 0.24
C ALA A 60 3.47 -35.75 -1.13
N ASP A 61 4.32 -34.74 -1.30
CA ASP A 61 4.52 -34.01 -2.56
C ASP A 61 5.90 -34.26 -3.21
N GLU A 62 6.74 -35.15 -2.67
CA GLU A 62 8.07 -35.47 -3.24
C GLU A 62 8.20 -36.93 -3.73
N ASP A 63 7.36 -37.33 -4.68
CA ASP A 63 7.48 -38.67 -5.29
C ASP A 63 7.28 -38.66 -6.82
N LEU A 64 8.28 -38.14 -7.55
CA LEU A 64 8.67 -38.65 -8.87
C LEU A 64 10.20 -38.54 -9.00
N LYS A 65 10.86 -39.72 -8.98
CA LYS A 65 12.31 -39.93 -9.05
C LYS A 65 12.85 -40.12 -10.48
N GLU A 66 14.06 -39.56 -10.69
CA GLU A 66 15.23 -40.00 -11.52
C GLU A 66 15.16 -39.93 -13.07
N PRO A 67 16.30 -39.93 -13.85
CA PRO A 67 17.75 -39.77 -13.58
C PRO A 67 18.53 -38.80 -14.54
N GLU A 68 19.87 -38.76 -14.38
CA GLU A 68 20.99 -38.08 -15.10
C GLU A 68 21.17 -38.45 -16.62
N PRO A 69 22.07 -37.80 -17.43
CA PRO A 69 21.75 -36.94 -18.58
C PRO A 69 22.19 -37.49 -19.96
N PHE A 70 21.57 -37.03 -21.07
CA PHE A 70 22.17 -37.20 -22.42
C PHE A 70 21.64 -36.20 -23.47
N LEU A 71 22.60 -35.49 -24.07
CA LEU A 71 22.77 -34.93 -25.43
C LEU A 71 21.64 -34.23 -26.22
N GLU A 72 22.09 -33.15 -26.85
CA GLU A 72 21.52 -32.32 -27.93
C GLU A 72 20.81 -33.08 -29.06
N LEU A 73 19.74 -32.49 -29.60
CA LEU A 73 19.55 -32.26 -31.05
C LEU A 73 18.29 -31.41 -31.33
N GLU A 74 18.43 -30.56 -32.34
CA GLU A 74 17.47 -29.60 -32.92
C GLU A 74 16.34 -30.30 -33.70
N GLU A 75 15.13 -29.73 -33.73
CA GLU A 75 14.45 -29.24 -34.96
C GLU A 75 12.97 -28.86 -34.74
N GLU A 76 12.50 -27.98 -35.62
CA GLU A 76 11.24 -27.25 -35.66
C GLU A 76 9.99 -28.10 -35.94
N THR A 77 8.83 -27.67 -35.46
CA THR A 77 7.56 -27.70 -36.22
C THR A 77 6.50 -26.78 -35.60
N GLU A 78 5.79 -26.04 -36.45
CA GLU A 78 4.74 -25.07 -36.10
C GLU A 78 3.38 -25.71 -35.73
N GLY A 79 2.60 -25.00 -34.88
CA GLY A 79 1.14 -25.16 -34.79
C GLY A 79 0.45 -24.72 -33.49
N ALA A 80 0.16 -23.42 -33.36
CA ALA A 80 -0.95 -22.70 -32.65
C ALA A 80 -1.52 -23.14 -31.26
N PRO A 81 -2.00 -22.19 -30.42
CA PRO A 81 -1.66 -22.13 -29.00
C PRO A 81 -2.70 -22.72 -28.05
N ALA A 82 -2.21 -23.42 -27.02
CA ALA A 82 -2.96 -23.76 -25.83
C ALA A 82 -2.33 -23.07 -24.61
N SER A 83 -3.14 -22.23 -23.94
CA SER A 83 -3.03 -21.75 -22.55
C SER A 83 -1.69 -21.17 -22.07
N ASP A 84 -1.62 -19.84 -22.15
CA ASP A 84 -0.67 -18.90 -21.52
C ASP A 84 -0.59 -18.98 -19.98
N LEU A 85 0.04 -19.99 -19.37
CA LEU A 85 0.35 -19.93 -17.93
C LEU A 85 1.70 -20.49 -17.45
N TYR A 86 2.68 -20.72 -18.33
CA TYR A 86 4.07 -20.89 -17.89
C TYR A 86 4.92 -19.73 -18.38
N LEU A 87 4.93 -18.65 -17.58
CA LEU A 87 5.88 -17.54 -17.74
C LEU A 87 7.30 -18.12 -17.69
N ALA A 88 8.08 -17.87 -18.73
CA ALA A 88 9.42 -18.39 -18.89
C ALA A 88 10.30 -17.98 -17.67
N PRO A 89 10.69 -18.92 -16.80
CA PRO A 89 11.39 -18.60 -15.54
C PRO A 89 12.78 -17.98 -15.77
N ASN A 90 13.31 -18.12 -16.99
CA ASN A 90 14.66 -17.69 -17.38
C ASN A 90 14.66 -16.52 -18.39
N SER A 91 13.50 -15.90 -18.65
CA SER A 91 13.36 -14.84 -19.67
C SER A 91 12.51 -13.68 -19.15
N CYS A 92 12.78 -12.49 -19.67
CA CYS A 92 12.02 -11.28 -19.41
C CYS A 92 10.76 -11.09 -20.26
N ARG A 93 10.46 -12.03 -21.16
CA ARG A 93 9.26 -11.96 -21.99
C ARG A 93 8.00 -11.98 -21.12
N GLY A 94 7.30 -10.85 -21.07
CA GLY A 94 6.10 -10.68 -20.22
C GLY A 94 6.41 -10.53 -18.72
N ARG A 95 7.68 -10.31 -18.35
CA ARG A 95 8.14 -10.19 -16.96
C ARG A 95 8.88 -8.86 -16.67
N CYS A 96 9.01 -7.96 -17.65
CA CYS A 96 9.60 -6.63 -17.41
C CYS A 96 8.87 -5.91 -16.26
N LEU A 97 9.64 -5.26 -15.39
CA LEU A 97 9.17 -4.55 -14.19
C LEU A 97 8.53 -5.46 -13.11
N GLU A 98 8.75 -6.77 -13.15
CA GLU A 98 8.25 -7.69 -12.12
C GLU A 98 8.70 -7.32 -10.70
N ALA A 99 7.94 -7.77 -9.70
CA ALA A 99 8.37 -7.68 -8.31
C ALA A 99 9.59 -8.61 -8.07
N PHE A 100 10.43 -8.24 -7.11
CA PHE A 100 11.50 -9.14 -6.69
C PHE A 100 10.91 -10.35 -5.98
N ASP A 101 11.10 -11.54 -6.56
CA ASP A 101 10.84 -12.83 -5.91
C ASP A 101 12.13 -13.63 -5.73
N LYS A 102 12.51 -13.88 -4.48
CA LYS A 102 13.72 -14.66 -4.13
C LYS A 102 13.75 -16.09 -4.71
N HIS A 103 12.63 -16.61 -5.19
CA HIS A 103 12.53 -17.93 -5.80
C HIS A 103 12.73 -17.90 -7.32
N HIS A 104 12.78 -16.73 -7.96
CA HIS A 104 13.12 -16.61 -9.37
C HIS A 104 14.62 -16.74 -9.59
N LEU A 105 15.00 -17.50 -10.63
CA LEU A 105 16.40 -17.73 -11.00
C LEU A 105 17.07 -16.46 -11.54
N CYS A 106 16.28 -15.62 -12.21
CA CYS A 106 16.70 -14.34 -12.74
C CYS A 106 15.53 -13.35 -12.69
N HIS A 107 15.86 -12.07 -12.74
CA HIS A 107 14.90 -11.00 -12.54
C HIS A 107 14.82 -10.03 -13.71
N CYS A 108 13.64 -9.45 -13.87
CA CYS A 108 13.35 -8.49 -14.94
C CYS A 108 12.92 -7.12 -14.41
N ASN A 109 13.28 -6.83 -13.16
CA ASN A 109 12.99 -5.57 -12.48
C ASN A 109 14.10 -4.54 -12.70
N ALA A 110 13.77 -3.25 -12.58
CA ALA A 110 14.70 -2.14 -12.82
C ALA A 110 15.95 -2.15 -11.92
N ARG A 111 15.97 -2.93 -10.84
CA ARG A 111 17.10 -3.04 -9.91
C ARG A 111 18.00 -4.24 -10.20
N CYS A 112 17.61 -5.17 -11.06
CA CYS A 112 18.40 -6.36 -11.35
C CYS A 112 19.84 -6.06 -11.84
N PRO A 113 20.12 -4.96 -12.60
CA PRO A 113 21.49 -4.68 -13.04
C PRO A 113 22.42 -4.33 -11.87
N LYS A 114 21.86 -3.75 -10.81
CA LYS A 114 22.60 -3.41 -9.58
C LYS A 114 22.98 -4.65 -8.78
N PHE A 115 22.15 -5.69 -8.83
CA PHE A 115 22.34 -6.93 -8.09
C PHE A 115 22.96 -8.05 -8.93
N GLY A 116 23.17 -7.83 -10.23
CA GLY A 116 23.76 -8.80 -11.14
C GLY A 116 22.91 -10.05 -11.32
N ASN A 117 21.59 -9.94 -11.12
CA ASN A 117 20.65 -11.06 -11.16
C ASN A 117 19.59 -10.89 -12.26
N CYS A 118 19.89 -10.14 -13.32
CA CYS A 118 19.01 -9.99 -14.47
C CYS A 118 18.89 -11.28 -15.28
N CYS A 119 17.75 -11.50 -15.94
CA CYS A 119 17.69 -12.50 -17.01
C CYS A 119 18.57 -12.06 -18.19
N GLU A 120 19.06 -13.02 -18.97
CA GLU A 120 20.01 -12.77 -20.06
C GLU A 120 19.44 -11.83 -21.13
N ASP A 121 18.14 -11.91 -21.37
CA ASP A 121 17.37 -11.10 -22.31
C ASP A 121 16.86 -9.77 -21.71
N PHE A 122 17.24 -9.42 -20.47
CA PHE A 122 16.83 -8.16 -19.84
C PHE A 122 17.26 -6.94 -20.65
N GLU A 123 18.50 -6.93 -21.13
CA GLU A 123 19.06 -5.80 -21.89
C GLU A 123 18.41 -5.62 -23.27
N SER A 124 17.90 -6.69 -23.87
CA SER A 124 17.25 -6.65 -25.18
C SER A 124 15.75 -6.41 -25.09
N LEU A 125 15.08 -6.92 -24.05
CA LEU A 125 13.63 -6.82 -23.88
C LEU A 125 13.18 -5.66 -23.00
N CYS A 126 13.88 -5.37 -21.90
CA CYS A 126 13.42 -4.38 -20.91
C CYS A 126 14.24 -3.07 -20.92
N ARG A 127 15.43 -3.02 -21.53
CA ARG A 127 16.26 -1.81 -21.54
C ARG A 127 15.68 -0.65 -22.33
N HIS A 128 14.91 -0.95 -23.37
CA HIS A 128 14.20 0.08 -24.14
C HIS A 128 12.90 0.54 -23.47
N GLU A 129 12.45 -0.18 -22.43
CA GLU A 129 11.34 0.21 -21.56
C GLU A 129 11.84 0.88 -20.25
N GLY A 130 13.16 1.07 -20.12
CA GLY A 130 13.79 1.65 -18.95
C GLY A 130 13.99 3.18 -19.07
N PHE A 131 13.28 3.93 -18.23
CA PHE A 131 13.41 5.38 -18.05
C PHE A 131 14.81 5.87 -17.65
N SER A 132 15.76 5.97 -18.58
CA SER A 132 17.02 6.72 -18.38
C SER A 132 17.71 7.10 -19.69
N HIS A 133 17.01 7.84 -20.56
CA HIS A 133 17.69 8.76 -21.47
C HIS A 133 17.46 10.20 -21.01
N ILE A 134 18.55 10.86 -20.62
CA ILE A 134 18.61 12.29 -20.20
C ILE A 134 18.04 13.24 -21.28
N SER A 135 17.88 12.77 -22.53
CA SER A 135 17.29 13.53 -23.64
C SER A 135 15.76 13.56 -23.67
N GLU A 136 15.07 12.78 -22.82
CA GLU A 136 13.60 12.72 -22.74
C GLU A 136 13.08 13.07 -21.34
N ALA A 137 13.84 13.82 -20.54
CA ALA A 137 13.38 14.24 -19.23
C ALA A 137 12.20 15.23 -19.36
N ILE A 138 11.08 14.95 -18.68
CA ILE A 138 9.98 15.91 -18.54
C ILE A 138 10.57 17.23 -18.01
N THR A 139 10.51 18.27 -18.81
CA THR A 139 11.02 19.60 -18.48
C THR A 139 10.20 20.19 -17.34
N LYS A 140 10.79 21.03 -16.49
CA LYS A 140 10.10 21.60 -15.31
C LYS A 140 8.79 22.34 -15.62
N GLY A 141 8.60 22.84 -16.85
CA GLY A 141 7.37 23.53 -17.28
C GLY A 141 6.21 22.58 -17.61
N GLU A 142 6.50 21.33 -17.99
CA GLU A 142 5.46 20.35 -18.35
C GLU A 142 4.62 19.89 -17.13
N PRO A 143 5.18 19.64 -15.93
CA PRO A 143 4.43 19.34 -14.72
C PRO A 143 3.48 20.46 -14.30
N GLN A 144 3.85 21.72 -14.50
CA GLN A 144 2.96 22.85 -14.21
C GLN A 144 1.78 22.88 -15.21
N SER A 145 2.06 22.72 -16.49
CA SER A 145 1.01 22.73 -17.52
C SER A 145 0.00 21.60 -17.32
N ILE A 146 0.48 20.37 -17.09
CA ILE A 146 -0.41 19.23 -16.85
C ILE A 146 -1.16 19.37 -15.53
N SER A 147 -0.55 19.90 -14.46
CA SER A 147 -1.22 20.08 -13.16
C SER A 147 -2.38 21.09 -13.25
N GLU A 148 -2.20 22.21 -13.95
CA GLU A 148 -3.29 23.15 -14.20
C GLU A 148 -4.39 22.54 -15.08
N LYS A 149 -4.02 21.72 -16.07
CA LYS A 149 -4.98 21.05 -16.96
C LYS A 149 -5.85 20.06 -16.19
N ILE A 150 -5.24 19.19 -15.38
CA ILE A 150 -5.99 18.23 -14.56
C ILE A 150 -6.84 18.95 -13.50
N TYR A 151 -6.36 20.07 -12.92
CA TYR A 151 -7.14 20.87 -11.98
C TYR A 151 -8.41 21.47 -12.60
N ARG A 152 -8.31 21.94 -13.85
CA ARG A 152 -9.48 22.44 -14.62
C ARG A 152 -10.42 21.30 -15.01
N ALA A 153 -9.89 20.12 -15.28
CA ALA A 153 -10.66 18.93 -15.66
C ALA A 153 -11.36 18.25 -14.47
N ASP A 154 -10.99 18.58 -13.23
CA ASP A 154 -11.60 18.02 -12.04
C ASP A 154 -13.02 18.58 -11.83
N THR A 155 -14.01 17.82 -12.29
CA THR A 155 -15.44 18.07 -12.07
C THR A 155 -15.95 17.45 -10.77
N ASN A 156 -15.14 16.60 -10.13
CA ASN A 156 -15.49 15.94 -8.88
C ASN A 156 -15.10 16.76 -7.65
N LYS A 157 -14.15 17.70 -7.77
CA LYS A 157 -13.75 18.60 -6.68
C LYS A 157 -14.94 19.25 -5.98
N ALA A 158 -14.82 19.34 -4.66
CA ALA A 158 -15.69 20.18 -3.85
C ALA A 158 -15.67 21.61 -4.41
N GLN A 159 -16.80 22.28 -4.41
CA GLN A 159 -16.89 23.71 -4.71
C GLN A 159 -16.69 24.53 -3.44
N LYS A 160 -16.55 25.85 -3.59
CA LYS A 160 -16.36 26.78 -2.47
C LYS A 160 -17.49 26.69 -1.45
N GLU A 161 -18.71 26.39 -1.89
CA GLU A 161 -19.90 26.29 -1.04
C GLU A 161 -20.04 24.91 -0.39
N ASP A 162 -19.28 23.91 -0.87
CA ASP A 162 -19.33 22.56 -0.33
C ASP A 162 -18.49 22.40 0.95
N ILE A 163 -17.59 23.34 1.24
CA ILE A 163 -16.71 23.29 2.42
C ILE A 163 -16.62 24.68 3.05
N VAL A 164 -16.94 24.79 4.34
CA VAL A 164 -16.75 26.01 5.12
C VAL A 164 -15.77 25.74 6.26
N LEU A 165 -14.63 26.43 6.20
CA LEU A 165 -13.55 26.30 7.17
C LEU A 165 -13.57 27.44 8.19
N ASN A 166 -13.25 27.11 9.44
CA ASN A 166 -12.95 28.05 10.52
C ASN A 166 -11.44 28.00 10.81
N SER A 167 -10.66 28.77 10.05
CA SER A 167 -9.20 28.78 10.15
C SER A 167 -8.66 29.35 11.46
N GLN A 168 -9.50 30.04 12.25
CA GLN A 168 -9.17 30.56 13.57
C GLN A 168 -7.84 31.34 13.62
N LYS A 169 -6.80 30.82 14.28
CA LYS A 169 -5.56 31.53 14.56
C LYS A 169 -4.44 31.15 13.61
N CYS A 170 -3.91 32.18 12.97
CA CYS A 170 -2.66 32.15 12.23
C CYS A 170 -1.46 32.34 13.17
N ILE A 171 -0.43 31.51 13.04
CA ILE A 171 0.80 31.55 13.87
C ILE A 171 2.07 31.57 13.03
N SER A 172 3.19 31.97 13.63
CA SER A 172 4.51 31.86 13.00
C SER A 172 5.05 30.42 13.02
N PRO A 173 5.96 30.05 12.10
CA PRO A 173 6.60 28.73 12.11
C PRO A 173 7.35 28.39 13.41
N SER A 174 7.79 29.40 14.15
CA SER A 174 8.44 29.23 15.46
C SER A 174 7.50 28.70 16.53
N GLU A 175 6.24 29.14 16.50
CA GLU A 175 5.22 28.82 17.52
C GLU A 175 4.53 27.47 17.27
N ALA A 176 4.62 26.95 16.05
CA ALA A 176 4.01 25.67 15.65
C ALA A 176 4.61 24.43 16.35
N ARG A 177 5.67 24.59 17.15
CA ARG A 177 6.31 23.50 17.90
C ARG A 177 5.86 23.39 19.34
N ASP A 178 5.13 24.38 19.84
CA ASP A 178 4.86 24.51 21.27
C ASP A 178 3.73 23.58 21.76
N GLN A 179 3.06 22.88 20.84
CA GLN A 179 1.93 21.96 21.12
C GLN A 179 0.81 22.60 21.95
N VAL A 180 0.63 23.91 21.79
CA VAL A 180 -0.42 24.67 22.43
C VAL A 180 -1.58 24.76 21.46
N ASP A 181 -2.74 24.29 21.87
CA ASP A 181 -3.98 24.55 21.15
C ASP A 181 -4.31 26.05 21.21
N ARG A 182 -4.47 26.65 20.04
CA ARG A 182 -4.84 28.06 19.86
C ARG A 182 -6.13 28.22 19.05
N CYS A 183 -6.76 27.09 18.71
CA CYS A 183 -7.90 26.97 17.81
C CYS A 183 -8.90 25.96 18.40
N PRO A 184 -9.57 26.28 19.52
CA PRO A 184 -10.37 25.31 20.27
C PRO A 184 -11.66 24.86 19.56
N GLU A 185 -12.02 25.49 18.44
CA GLU A 185 -13.17 25.10 17.63
C GLU A 185 -12.76 24.15 16.49
N PRO A 186 -13.68 23.33 15.96
CA PRO A 186 -13.39 22.51 14.79
C PRO A 186 -13.00 23.35 13.57
N LEU A 187 -12.06 22.83 12.75
CA LEU A 187 -11.69 23.43 11.49
C LEU A 187 -12.84 23.37 10.49
N PHE A 188 -13.53 22.25 10.38
CA PHE A 188 -14.64 22.08 9.45
C PHE A 188 -15.97 22.43 10.11
N THR A 189 -16.48 23.63 9.83
CA THR A 189 -17.81 24.04 10.30
C THR A 189 -18.94 23.48 9.44
N TYR A 190 -18.66 23.19 8.17
CA TYR A 190 -19.61 22.56 7.26
C TYR A 190 -18.88 21.84 6.13
N VAL A 191 -19.37 20.65 5.79
CA VAL A 191 -19.03 19.91 4.57
C VAL A 191 -20.32 19.38 3.95
N ASN A 192 -20.49 19.56 2.65
CA ASN A 192 -21.59 18.96 1.90
C ASN A 192 -21.33 17.47 1.68
N GLU A 193 -21.78 16.64 2.61
CA GLU A 193 -21.55 15.18 2.58
C GLU A 193 -22.21 14.47 1.39
N LYS A 194 -23.08 15.15 0.62
CA LYS A 194 -23.60 14.60 -0.65
C LYS A 194 -22.47 14.34 -1.65
N LEU A 195 -21.33 15.03 -1.51
CA LEU A 195 -20.12 14.74 -2.28
C LEU A 195 -19.65 13.30 -2.07
N PHE A 196 -19.82 12.73 -0.88
CA PHE A 196 -19.34 11.39 -0.54
C PHE A 196 -20.12 10.28 -1.25
N SER A 197 -21.31 10.57 -1.75
CA SER A 197 -22.07 9.65 -2.61
C SER A 197 -21.55 9.62 -4.05
N LYS A 198 -20.67 10.53 -4.46
CA LYS A 198 -20.04 10.46 -5.79
C LYS A 198 -19.15 9.21 -5.85
N PRO A 199 -19.10 8.48 -6.98
CA PRO A 199 -18.40 7.20 -7.07
C PRO A 199 -16.94 7.22 -6.61
N THR A 200 -16.18 8.26 -6.99
CA THR A 200 -14.76 8.39 -6.61
C THR A 200 -14.55 8.67 -5.13
N TYR A 201 -15.46 9.44 -4.50
CA TYR A 201 -15.38 9.72 -3.07
C TYR A 201 -15.77 8.48 -2.27
N ALA A 202 -16.88 7.83 -2.62
CA ALA A 202 -17.32 6.60 -1.96
C ALA A 202 -16.23 5.52 -2.02
N ALA A 203 -15.65 5.29 -3.19
CA ALA A 203 -14.57 4.32 -3.35
C ALA A 203 -13.32 4.69 -2.53
N PHE A 204 -12.96 5.98 -2.46
CA PHE A 204 -11.84 6.44 -1.64
C PHE A 204 -12.11 6.25 -0.14
N ILE A 205 -13.31 6.58 0.32
CA ILE A 205 -13.70 6.46 1.72
C ILE A 205 -13.67 5.00 2.17
N ASN A 206 -14.19 4.08 1.36
CA ASN A 206 -14.13 2.63 1.65
C ASN A 206 -12.70 2.14 1.82
N LEU A 207 -11.72 2.73 1.11
CA LEU A 207 -10.32 2.40 1.33
C LEU A 207 -9.83 2.84 2.71
N LEU A 208 -10.21 4.03 3.20
CA LEU A 208 -9.72 4.57 4.47
C LEU A 208 -10.07 3.67 5.67
N ASP A 209 -11.24 3.02 5.64
CA ASP A 209 -11.68 2.12 6.72
C ASP A 209 -10.78 0.89 6.86
N ASN A 210 -10.11 0.47 5.78
CA ASN A 210 -9.20 -0.68 5.78
C ASN A 210 -7.88 -0.41 6.49
N TYR A 211 -7.48 0.85 6.59
CA TYR A 211 -6.18 1.26 7.13
C TYR A 211 -6.27 1.83 8.55
N GLN A 212 -7.42 1.64 9.22
CA GLN A 212 -7.58 1.99 10.64
C GLN A 212 -6.71 1.09 11.55
N ARG A 213 -5.48 1.55 11.81
CA ARG A 213 -4.50 1.12 12.84
C ARG A 213 -4.74 -0.22 13.54
N ALA A 214 -4.48 -1.32 12.85
CA ALA A 214 -3.98 -2.53 13.49
C ALA A 214 -2.47 -2.64 13.26
N ALA A 215 -1.70 -1.74 13.89
CA ALA A 215 -0.25 -1.79 13.87
C ALA A 215 0.22 -3.19 14.33
N GLY A 216 0.85 -3.95 13.43
CA GLY A 216 1.65 -5.12 13.78
C GLY A 216 1.11 -6.51 13.42
N ARG A 217 0.06 -6.64 12.59
CA ARG A 217 -0.23 -7.93 11.93
C ARG A 217 0.18 -7.82 10.46
N GLY A 218 0.87 -8.83 9.93
CA GLY A 218 1.27 -8.85 8.52
C GLY A 218 0.08 -8.50 7.62
N GLU A 219 0.28 -7.55 6.72
CA GLU A 219 -0.77 -6.94 5.90
C GLU A 219 -1.27 -7.94 4.84
N HIS A 220 -2.11 -8.87 5.27
CA HIS A 220 -2.91 -9.67 4.36
C HIS A 220 -4.21 -8.92 4.10
N PHE A 221 -4.32 -8.36 2.89
CA PHE A 221 -5.59 -7.81 2.42
C PHE A 221 -6.59 -8.93 2.15
N THR A 222 -7.82 -8.76 2.61
CA THR A 222 -8.91 -9.66 2.27
C THR A 222 -9.31 -9.49 0.80
N ALA A 223 -10.03 -10.46 0.23
CA ALA A 223 -10.55 -10.35 -1.13
C ALA A 223 -11.44 -9.11 -1.33
N GLN A 224 -12.18 -8.70 -0.29
CA GLN A 224 -12.96 -7.48 -0.30
C GLN A 224 -12.07 -6.23 -0.39
N GLN A 225 -11.01 -6.18 0.40
CA GLN A 225 -10.08 -5.04 0.41
C GLN A 225 -9.35 -4.89 -0.94
N LEU A 226 -8.96 -6.01 -1.55
CA LEU A 226 -8.40 -6.01 -2.91
C LEU A 226 -9.43 -5.52 -3.95
N ALA A 227 -10.69 -5.93 -3.82
CA ALA A 227 -11.77 -5.46 -4.69
C ALA A 227 -12.08 -3.97 -4.51
N GLU A 228 -11.93 -3.43 -3.31
CA GLU A 228 -12.07 -2.00 -3.03
C GLU A 228 -10.95 -1.18 -3.68
N GLN A 229 -9.70 -1.68 -3.66
CA GLN A 229 -8.58 -1.07 -4.41
C GLN A 229 -8.86 -1.04 -5.91
N ASP A 230 -9.34 -2.15 -6.48
CA ASP A 230 -9.70 -2.24 -7.89
C ASP A 230 -10.87 -1.32 -8.25
N THR A 231 -11.86 -1.23 -7.37
CA THR A 231 -13.01 -0.33 -7.53
C THR A 231 -12.55 1.12 -7.54
N PHE A 232 -11.71 1.52 -6.60
CA PHE A 232 -11.16 2.88 -6.55
C PHE A 232 -10.38 3.23 -7.82
N LEU A 233 -9.45 2.36 -8.24
CA LEU A 233 -8.69 2.58 -9.48
C LEU A 233 -9.60 2.66 -10.71
N SER A 234 -10.61 1.81 -10.79
CA SER A 234 -11.60 1.85 -11.86
C SER A 234 -12.36 3.18 -11.89
N GLU A 235 -12.83 3.67 -10.75
CA GLU A 235 -13.57 4.93 -10.66
C GLU A 235 -12.70 6.14 -10.99
N VAL A 236 -11.47 6.22 -10.46
CA VAL A 236 -10.59 7.36 -10.78
C VAL A 236 -10.21 7.36 -12.26
N MET A 237 -9.98 6.20 -12.88
CA MET A 237 -9.62 6.08 -14.30
C MET A 237 -10.74 6.43 -15.28
N LYS A 238 -11.99 6.57 -14.81
CA LYS A 238 -13.12 7.07 -15.61
C LYS A 238 -13.13 8.61 -15.71
N THR A 239 -12.52 9.29 -14.75
CA THR A 239 -12.53 10.76 -14.65
C THR A 239 -11.75 11.43 -15.79
N ALA A 240 -12.08 12.70 -16.07
CA ALA A 240 -11.30 13.50 -17.00
C ALA A 240 -9.87 13.74 -16.49
N VAL A 241 -9.69 13.90 -15.17
CA VAL A 241 -8.40 14.06 -14.49
C VAL A 241 -7.42 12.94 -14.89
N MET A 242 -7.82 11.68 -14.70
CA MET A 242 -6.93 10.55 -15.01
C MET A 242 -6.77 10.30 -16.50
N LYS A 243 -7.77 10.63 -17.31
CA LYS A 243 -7.65 10.57 -18.78
C LYS A 243 -6.62 11.58 -19.30
N GLU A 244 -6.61 12.79 -18.74
CA GLU A 244 -5.62 13.83 -19.09
C GLU A 244 -4.22 13.43 -18.63
N LEU A 245 -4.07 12.90 -17.41
CA LEU A 245 -2.80 12.39 -16.92
C LEU A 245 -2.26 11.25 -17.80
N TYR A 246 -3.09 10.24 -18.08
CA TYR A 246 -2.70 9.13 -18.96
C TYR A 246 -2.36 9.62 -20.36
N GLY A 247 -3.17 10.52 -20.94
CA GLY A 247 -2.90 11.09 -22.27
C GLY A 247 -1.57 11.81 -22.35
N PHE A 248 -1.23 12.61 -21.33
CA PHE A 248 0.07 13.25 -21.22
C PHE A 248 1.22 12.22 -21.14
N LEU A 249 1.11 11.24 -20.25
CA LEU A 249 2.15 10.23 -20.07
C LEU A 249 2.33 9.35 -21.32
N HIS A 250 1.23 9.03 -22.01
CA HIS A 250 1.26 8.28 -23.26
C HIS A 250 1.93 9.06 -24.39
N GLN A 251 1.66 10.36 -24.52
CA GLN A 251 2.35 11.24 -25.49
C GLN A 251 3.85 11.35 -25.24
N GLN A 252 4.26 11.22 -23.98
CA GLN A 252 5.65 11.21 -23.55
C GLN A 252 6.28 9.80 -23.64
N SER A 253 5.61 8.86 -24.31
CA SER A 253 6.01 7.45 -24.45
C SER A 253 6.32 6.77 -23.10
N ARG A 254 5.65 7.19 -22.02
CA ARG A 254 5.82 6.61 -20.68
C ARG A 254 5.01 5.35 -20.46
N TYR A 255 3.90 5.21 -21.19
CA TYR A 255 3.04 4.05 -21.11
C TYR A 255 2.56 3.72 -22.50
N SER A 256 2.69 2.46 -22.90
CA SER A 256 2.22 1.99 -24.20
C SER A 256 0.72 1.70 -24.17
N THR A 257 0.22 1.23 -23.03
CA THR A 257 -1.20 0.89 -22.86
C THR A 257 -1.79 1.43 -21.57
N LYS A 258 -3.11 1.60 -21.57
CA LYS A 258 -3.86 1.99 -20.36
C LYS A 258 -3.76 0.92 -19.27
N GLN A 259 -3.69 -0.36 -19.65
CA GLN A 259 -3.60 -1.46 -18.70
C GLN A 259 -2.29 -1.42 -17.92
N GLU A 260 -1.18 -1.19 -18.61
CA GLU A 260 0.16 -1.02 -18.02
C GLU A 260 0.14 0.13 -16.99
N PHE A 261 -0.38 1.29 -17.37
CA PHE A 261 -0.51 2.43 -16.46
C PHE A 261 -1.36 2.11 -15.21
N VAL A 262 -2.47 1.40 -15.37
CA VAL A 262 -3.33 1.00 -14.24
C VAL A 262 -2.62 0.01 -13.32
N ASN A 263 -1.90 -0.96 -13.88
CA ASN A 263 -1.13 -1.94 -13.11
C ASN A 263 -0.04 -1.23 -12.31
N ASP A 264 0.68 -0.28 -12.92
CA ASP A 264 1.69 0.52 -12.25
C ASP A 264 1.12 1.41 -11.16
N LEU A 265 -0.03 2.05 -11.39
CA LEU A 265 -0.74 2.78 -10.34
C LEU A 265 -1.10 1.87 -9.17
N LYS A 266 -1.61 0.66 -9.45
CA LYS A 266 -1.96 -0.31 -8.41
C LYS A 266 -0.73 -0.71 -7.60
N ASN A 267 0.37 -1.03 -8.27
CA ASN A 267 1.62 -1.43 -7.62
C ASN A 267 2.24 -0.26 -6.84
N MET A 268 2.23 0.96 -7.37
CA MET A 268 2.79 2.13 -6.70
C MET A 268 2.02 2.50 -5.43
N TRP A 269 0.68 2.42 -5.46
CA TRP A 269 -0.15 2.85 -4.34
C TRP A 269 -0.46 1.73 -3.34
N PHE A 270 -0.69 0.51 -3.82
CA PHE A 270 -1.14 -0.61 -2.99
C PHE A 270 -0.13 -1.76 -2.92
N GLY A 271 0.94 -1.71 -3.72
CA GLY A 271 2.05 -2.64 -3.61
C GLY A 271 2.76 -2.48 -2.28
N LEU A 272 2.99 -3.61 -1.62
CA LEU A 272 3.72 -3.70 -0.36
C LEU A 272 5.23 -3.58 -0.62
N TYR A 273 5.89 -2.63 0.02
CA TYR A 273 7.35 -2.50 -0.04
C TYR A 273 7.95 -2.38 1.36
N SER A 274 9.07 -3.10 1.58
CA SER A 274 9.80 -3.03 2.85
C SER A 274 10.75 -1.83 2.84
N ARG A 275 10.62 -0.93 3.83
CA ARG A 275 11.52 0.22 4.03
C ARG A 275 12.70 -0.05 4.96
N GLY A 276 12.92 -1.30 5.40
CA GLY A 276 14.04 -1.66 6.28
C GLY A 276 13.89 -3.04 6.92
N LYS A 277 14.90 -3.47 7.68
CA LYS A 277 14.94 -4.81 8.31
C LYS A 277 13.88 -5.05 9.39
N GLU A 278 13.19 -4.02 9.87
CA GLU A 278 12.24 -4.11 11.01
C GLU A 278 10.93 -3.32 10.83
N GLU A 279 10.73 -2.59 9.73
CA GLU A 279 9.48 -1.86 9.48
C GLU A 279 8.57 -2.71 8.59
N GLY A 280 7.31 -2.89 9.01
CA GLY A 280 6.27 -3.57 8.24
C GLY A 280 6.17 -3.04 6.81
N HIS A 281 5.68 -3.86 5.90
CA HIS A 281 5.40 -3.42 4.55
C HIS A 281 4.29 -2.37 4.65
N THR A 282 4.50 -1.13 4.20
CA THR A 282 3.42 -0.13 4.13
C THR A 282 3.17 0.23 2.68
N GLY A 283 1.90 0.45 2.33
CA GLY A 283 1.51 0.87 0.99
C GLY A 283 1.74 2.36 0.76
N GLY A 284 1.91 2.79 -0.50
CA GLY A 284 1.96 4.21 -0.85
C GLY A 284 0.67 4.95 -0.45
N PHE A 285 -0.47 4.26 -0.51
CA PHE A 285 -1.77 4.79 -0.12
C PHE A 285 -1.84 5.11 1.37
N GLU A 286 -1.40 4.18 2.23
CA GLU A 286 -1.35 4.41 3.68
C GLU A 286 -0.48 5.63 3.99
N HIS A 287 0.71 5.68 3.39
CA HIS A 287 1.67 6.75 3.61
C HIS A 287 1.17 8.14 3.23
N VAL A 288 0.36 8.28 2.18
CA VAL A 288 -0.05 9.59 1.63
C VAL A 288 -1.48 9.99 2.02
N PHE A 289 -2.40 9.03 2.13
CA PHE A 289 -3.82 9.30 2.30
C PHE A 289 -4.35 8.96 3.70
N SER A 290 -3.93 7.83 4.27
CA SER A 290 -4.34 7.42 5.63
C SER A 290 -3.52 8.11 6.71
N GLY A 291 -2.24 8.38 6.43
CA GLY A 291 -1.26 8.82 7.42
C GLY A 291 -0.75 7.68 8.30
N GLU A 292 0.55 7.69 8.56
CA GLU A 292 1.26 6.69 9.35
C GLU A 292 1.68 7.28 10.70
N VAL A 293 1.61 6.48 11.78
CA VAL A 293 2.24 6.86 13.07
C VAL A 293 3.61 6.22 13.16
N LYS A 294 4.65 7.04 13.02
CA LYS A 294 6.04 6.63 13.25
C LYS A 294 6.56 7.23 14.54
N LYS A 295 6.97 6.37 15.48
CA LYS A 295 7.55 6.78 16.79
C LYS A 295 6.66 7.78 17.56
N GLY A 296 5.34 7.53 17.57
CA GLY A 296 4.36 8.39 18.25
C GLY A 296 4.07 9.72 17.54
N LYS A 297 4.52 9.90 16.29
CA LYS A 297 4.21 11.06 15.46
C LYS A 297 3.42 10.66 14.22
N VAL A 298 2.38 11.42 13.92
CA VAL A 298 1.63 11.30 12.67
C VAL A 298 2.45 11.89 11.53
N THR A 299 2.55 11.15 10.43
CA THR A 299 3.18 11.59 9.18
C THR A 299 2.26 11.27 8.02
N GLY A 300 2.25 12.08 6.96
CA GLY A 300 1.48 11.77 5.76
C GLY A 300 -0.04 12.01 5.88
N PHE A 301 -0.51 12.66 6.94
CA PHE A 301 -1.92 12.95 7.16
C PHE A 301 -2.30 14.31 6.53
N HIS A 302 -2.51 14.33 5.21
CA HIS A 302 -2.76 15.57 4.46
C HIS A 302 -4.08 15.58 3.68
N ASN A 303 -4.82 14.46 3.64
CA ASN A 303 -6.08 14.37 2.91
C ASN A 303 -7.22 15.04 3.70
N TRP A 304 -7.90 16.00 3.09
CA TRP A 304 -8.94 16.78 3.76
C TRP A 304 -10.19 15.94 4.11
N ILE A 305 -10.53 14.91 3.32
CA ILE A 305 -11.67 14.03 3.59
C ILE A 305 -11.37 13.21 4.86
N HIS A 306 -10.16 12.62 4.91
CA HIS A 306 -9.75 11.86 6.07
C HIS A 306 -9.62 12.74 7.32
N PHE A 307 -9.06 13.95 7.19
CA PHE A 307 -9.04 14.92 8.28
C PHE A 307 -10.45 15.24 8.78
N TYR A 308 -11.37 15.57 7.88
CA TYR A 308 -12.76 15.89 8.22
C TYR A 308 -13.43 14.73 8.99
N MET A 309 -13.28 13.50 8.51
CA MET A 309 -13.85 12.32 9.17
C MET A 309 -13.30 12.13 10.58
N GLN A 310 -11.98 12.23 10.74
CA GLN A 310 -11.33 12.06 12.04
C GLN A 310 -11.65 13.21 13.01
N GLU A 311 -11.74 14.46 12.54
CA GLU A 311 -12.17 15.61 13.35
C GLU A 311 -13.62 15.46 13.79
N LYS A 312 -14.51 15.02 12.89
CA LYS A 312 -15.92 14.76 13.20
C LYS A 312 -16.11 13.66 14.26
N GLU A 313 -15.22 12.67 14.28
CA GLU A 313 -15.18 11.61 15.29
C GLU A 313 -14.46 12.02 16.60
N GLY A 314 -13.86 13.21 16.64
CA GLY A 314 -13.09 13.71 17.79
C GLY A 314 -11.73 13.02 17.96
N LEU A 315 -11.22 12.37 16.91
CA LEU A 315 -9.93 11.68 16.87
C LEU A 315 -8.78 12.58 16.42
N VAL A 316 -9.10 13.74 15.83
CA VAL A 316 -8.13 14.76 15.43
C VAL A 316 -8.57 16.11 15.99
N ASP A 317 -7.59 16.86 16.47
CA ASP A 317 -7.75 18.22 17.00
C ASP A 317 -6.89 19.21 16.18
N TYR A 318 -7.48 20.33 15.78
CA TYR A 318 -6.88 21.34 14.91
C TYR A 318 -6.28 22.48 15.73
N TYR A 319 -4.95 22.58 15.76
CA TYR A 319 -4.29 23.52 16.67
C TYR A 319 -4.07 24.93 16.08
N SER A 320 -3.79 25.05 14.77
CA SER A 320 -3.45 26.32 14.09
C SER A 320 -3.12 26.13 12.60
N HIS A 321 -2.99 27.26 11.88
CA HIS A 321 -2.32 27.34 10.57
C HIS A 321 -1.13 28.32 10.59
N ILE A 322 -0.19 28.12 9.67
CA ILE A 322 1.03 28.94 9.56
C ILE A 322 0.80 30.08 8.55
N CYS A 323 1.15 31.31 8.92
CA CYS A 323 0.94 32.50 8.07
C CYS A 323 1.87 32.58 6.87
N ASP A 324 3.11 32.14 7.03
CA ASP A 324 4.18 32.29 6.04
C ASP A 324 4.29 31.02 5.17
N GLY A 325 3.23 30.73 4.41
CA GLY A 325 3.34 29.84 3.26
C GLY A 325 4.16 30.50 2.15
N PRO A 326 4.83 29.74 1.26
CA PRO A 326 5.67 30.30 0.20
C PRO A 326 4.90 31.33 -0.65
N GLU A 327 5.50 32.52 -0.84
CA GLU A 327 4.94 33.76 -1.42
C GLU A 327 4.46 33.69 -2.89
N GLU A 328 4.36 32.52 -3.51
CA GLU A 328 4.14 32.38 -4.97
C GLU A 328 2.75 31.84 -5.38
N TRP A 329 1.75 31.88 -4.50
CA TRP A 329 0.43 31.30 -4.81
C TRP A 329 -0.57 32.36 -5.32
N PRO A 330 -1.23 32.17 -6.48
CA PRO A 330 -2.29 33.05 -6.95
C PRO A 330 -3.43 33.17 -5.92
N ARG A 331 -3.88 34.40 -5.65
CA ARG A 331 -4.93 34.74 -4.67
C ARG A 331 -6.28 34.01 -4.89
N GLU A 332 -6.49 33.41 -6.06
CA GLU A 332 -7.71 32.67 -6.42
C GLU A 332 -7.83 31.29 -5.76
N ILE A 333 -6.74 30.76 -5.19
CA ILE A 333 -6.72 29.44 -4.56
C ILE A 333 -6.70 29.53 -3.02
N GLN A 334 -6.84 30.73 -2.45
CA GLN A 334 -7.07 30.94 -1.00
C GLN A 334 -8.43 30.40 -0.50
N GLY A 335 -9.31 29.95 -1.40
CA GLY A 335 -10.62 29.38 -1.08
C GLY A 335 -10.71 27.85 -1.12
N TYR A 336 -9.60 27.15 -1.41
CA TYR A 336 -9.54 25.69 -1.39
C TYR A 336 -8.55 25.25 -0.33
N PRO A 337 -8.79 24.10 0.36
CA PRO A 337 -7.85 23.58 1.32
C PRO A 337 -6.57 23.18 0.57
N ASN A 338 -5.62 24.12 0.46
CA ASN A 338 -4.23 23.78 0.33
C ASN A 338 -3.96 22.84 1.51
N GLY A 339 -3.79 21.55 1.22
CA GLY A 339 -3.52 20.53 2.21
C GLY A 339 -2.53 21.08 3.22
N CYS A 340 -2.86 20.97 4.50
CA CYS A 340 -2.22 21.69 5.58
C CYS A 340 -0.68 21.53 5.55
N TYR A 341 0.01 22.39 4.80
CA TYR A 341 1.45 22.56 4.85
C TYR A 341 1.73 23.35 6.13
N GLY A 342 1.69 22.66 7.26
CA GLY A 342 1.95 23.29 8.55
C GLY A 342 1.26 22.68 9.77
N THR A 343 0.34 21.72 9.63
CA THR A 343 -0.21 21.03 10.81
C THR A 343 0.81 20.01 11.32
N LYS A 344 1.80 20.51 12.06
CA LYS A 344 2.70 19.68 12.87
C LYS A 344 2.02 19.11 14.13
N LEU A 345 0.75 19.40 14.34
CA LEU A 345 0.05 19.15 15.59
C LEU A 345 -1.38 18.71 15.29
N CYS A 346 -1.52 17.45 14.88
CA CYS A 346 -2.71 16.68 15.19
C CYS A 346 -2.29 15.74 16.31
N LYS A 347 -2.85 15.93 17.50
CA LYS A 347 -2.77 14.93 18.55
C LYS A 347 -3.86 13.89 18.26
N LEU A 348 -3.51 12.61 18.30
CA LEU A 348 -4.47 11.51 18.44
C LEU A 348 -4.50 11.05 19.89
#